data_AF-A0A7L6B1P8-F1
#
_entry.id   AF-A0A7L6B1P8-F1
#
_cell.length_a   1.000
_cell.length_b   1.000
_cell.length_c   1.000
_cell.angle_alpha   90.00
_cell.angle_beta   90.00
_cell.angle_gamma   90.00
#
_symmetry.space_group_name_H-M   'P 1'
#
loop_
_entity.id
_entity.type
_entity.pdbx_description
1 polymer ?
#
loop_
_entity_poly.entity_id
_entity_poly.type
_entity_poly.pdbx_seq_one_letter_code
_entity_poly.pdbx_strand_id
1 'polypeptide(L)'
;MSAEPIELAAALARFDQLWSPRIVTTVNDYDVRIAKVAGEHVWHSHDHTDEFFLVLDGELRIALRDGADGGQREVTLPRGAVFVVPRGVAHRPYAPDGASILMFEPSGTSSVGDRHDAVPGHVDATTGHRL
;
A
#
# COMPACT_ATOMS: atom_id res chain seq x y z
N MET A 1 -20.45 -0.33 -9.65
CA MET A 1 -20.48 -0.40 -8.18
C MET A 1 -21.15 -1.71 -7.79
N SER A 2 -20.62 -2.42 -6.80
CA SER A 2 -21.27 -3.63 -6.28
C SER A 2 -22.61 -3.24 -5.63
N ALA A 3 -23.65 -4.03 -5.85
CA ALA A 3 -24.95 -3.85 -5.19
C ALA A 3 -24.94 -4.36 -3.74
N GLU A 4 -23.94 -5.17 -3.38
CA GLU A 4 -23.79 -5.82 -2.09
C GLU A 4 -22.47 -5.40 -1.41
N PRO A 5 -22.40 -5.42 -0.06
CA PRO A 5 -21.17 -5.22 0.69
C PRO A 5 -20.06 -6.19 0.27
N ILE A 6 -18.81 -5.75 0.36
CA ILE A 6 -17.63 -6.60 0.11
C ILE A 6 -16.93 -6.85 1.44
N GLU A 7 -16.97 -8.10 1.90
CA GLU A 7 -16.21 -8.57 3.06
C GLU A 7 -14.72 -8.67 2.70
N LEU A 8 -13.88 -7.86 3.35
CA LEU A 8 -12.45 -7.77 3.02
C LEU A 8 -11.72 -9.11 3.18
N ALA A 9 -12.10 -9.91 4.18
CA ALA A 9 -11.52 -11.25 4.39
C ALA A 9 -11.81 -12.18 3.20
N ALA A 10 -13.03 -12.16 2.67
CA ALA A 10 -13.40 -12.95 1.50
C ALA A 10 -12.71 -12.42 0.24
N ALA A 11 -12.56 -11.11 0.09
CA ALA A 11 -11.83 -10.50 -1.01
C ALA A 11 -10.34 -10.90 -1.02
N LEU A 12 -9.67 -10.83 0.15
CA LEU A 12 -8.28 -11.27 0.33
C LEU A 12 -8.07 -12.76 0.02
N ALA A 13 -9.08 -13.60 0.27
CA ALA A 13 -9.00 -15.03 -0.03
C ALA A 13 -9.03 -15.35 -1.53
N ARG A 14 -9.35 -14.39 -2.42
CA ARG A 14 -9.51 -14.62 -3.86
C ARG A 14 -8.20 -14.52 -4.66
N PHE A 15 -7.10 -14.11 -4.05
CA PHE A 15 -5.82 -13.90 -4.75
C PHE A 15 -4.65 -14.14 -3.80
N ASP A 16 -3.51 -14.61 -4.31
CA ASP A 16 -2.30 -14.89 -3.51
C ASP A 16 -1.09 -14.03 -3.90
N GLN A 17 -1.22 -13.22 -4.96
CA GLN A 17 -0.16 -12.35 -5.42
C GLN A 17 0.19 -11.32 -4.34
N LEU A 18 1.48 -11.25 -4.00
CA LEU A 18 2.03 -10.26 -3.08
C LEU A 18 2.25 -8.93 -3.81
N TRP A 19 2.17 -7.83 -3.07
CA TRP A 19 2.41 -6.47 -3.59
C TRP A 19 1.62 -6.14 -4.86
N SER A 20 0.45 -6.76 -5.00
CA SER A 20 -0.43 -6.67 -6.16
C SER A 20 -1.80 -6.22 -5.67
N PRO A 21 -2.07 -4.90 -5.60
CA PRO A 21 -3.30 -4.39 -5.00
C PRO A 21 -4.54 -4.76 -5.82
N ARG A 22 -5.64 -5.00 -5.11
CA ARG A 22 -6.99 -5.19 -5.66
C ARG A 22 -7.89 -4.04 -5.24
N ILE A 23 -8.54 -3.40 -6.20
CA ILE A 23 -9.55 -2.37 -5.97
C ILE A 23 -10.84 -3.08 -5.54
N VAL A 24 -11.23 -2.89 -4.28
CA VAL A 24 -12.47 -3.47 -3.73
C VAL A 24 -13.67 -2.58 -4.00
N THR A 25 -13.49 -1.26 -3.93
CA THR A 25 -14.52 -0.28 -4.28
C THR A 25 -13.89 1.07 -4.58
N THR A 26 -14.69 2.01 -5.04
CA THR A 26 -14.27 3.39 -5.32
C THR A 26 -15.22 4.36 -4.61
N VAL A 27 -14.65 5.33 -3.90
CA VAL A 27 -15.36 6.45 -3.27
C VAL A 27 -15.03 7.71 -4.07
N ASN A 28 -15.99 8.22 -4.83
CA ASN A 28 -15.76 9.30 -5.79
C ASN A 28 -14.62 8.96 -6.78
N ASP A 29 -13.50 9.64 -6.68
CA ASP A 29 -12.27 9.50 -7.44
C ASP A 29 -11.14 8.81 -6.64
N TYR A 30 -11.46 8.10 -5.57
CA TYR A 30 -10.51 7.34 -4.74
C TYR A 30 -10.81 5.85 -4.76
N ASP A 31 -9.77 5.05 -4.97
CA ASP A 31 -9.85 3.60 -4.85
C ASP A 31 -9.61 3.18 -3.40
N VAL A 32 -10.49 2.31 -2.89
CA VAL A 32 -10.20 1.49 -1.71
C VAL A 32 -9.54 0.22 -2.23
N ARG A 33 -8.30 -0.01 -1.83
CA ARG A 33 -7.48 -1.12 -2.30
C ARG A 33 -7.10 -2.03 -1.16
N ILE A 34 -6.95 -3.33 -1.43
CA ILE A 34 -6.36 -4.28 -0.49
C ILE A 34 -5.19 -5.02 -1.13
N ALA A 35 -4.20 -5.40 -0.34
CA ALA A 35 -3.07 -6.18 -0.79
C ALA A 35 -2.60 -7.18 0.27
N LYS A 36 -2.06 -8.31 -0.19
CA LYS A 36 -1.18 -9.18 0.61
C LYS A 36 0.25 -8.71 0.40
N VAL A 37 1.04 -8.64 1.46
CA VAL A 37 2.41 -8.14 1.41
C VAL A 37 3.32 -9.05 2.21
N ALA A 38 4.54 -9.28 1.74
CA ALA A 38 5.59 -9.98 2.48
C ALA A 38 6.97 -9.60 1.92
N GLY A 39 7.99 -9.61 2.77
CA GLY A 39 9.31 -9.10 2.41
C GLY A 39 9.29 -7.58 2.19
N GLU A 40 10.11 -7.09 1.27
CA GLU A 40 10.27 -5.65 1.01
C GLU A 40 9.52 -5.22 -0.25
N HIS A 41 8.89 -4.04 -0.17
CA HIS A 41 8.51 -3.27 -1.35
C HIS A 41 9.71 -2.48 -1.90
N VAL A 42 9.49 -1.73 -2.98
CA VAL A 42 10.48 -0.81 -3.53
C VAL A 42 10.46 0.54 -2.77
N TRP A 43 11.61 1.20 -2.66
CA TRP A 43 11.63 2.61 -2.28
C TRP A 43 10.90 3.43 -3.34
N HIS A 44 9.93 4.23 -2.91
CA HIS A 44 9.15 5.06 -3.80
C HIS A 44 8.59 6.31 -3.12
N SER A 45 8.06 7.24 -3.90
CA SER A 45 7.35 8.43 -3.42
C SER A 45 6.24 8.81 -4.37
N HIS A 46 5.16 9.38 -3.81
CA HIS A 46 4.05 9.96 -4.55
C HIS A 46 4.12 11.48 -4.49
N ASP A 47 4.19 12.17 -5.63
CA ASP A 47 4.38 13.62 -5.68
C ASP A 47 3.13 14.41 -5.39
N HIS A 48 1.98 13.79 -5.63
CA HIS A 48 0.71 14.50 -5.73
C HIS A 48 -0.33 14.04 -4.71
N THR A 49 -0.07 12.94 -4.01
CA THR A 49 -1.01 12.36 -3.06
C THR A 49 -0.31 11.78 -1.84
N ASP A 50 -0.99 11.86 -0.70
CA ASP A 50 -0.58 11.14 0.50
C ASP A 50 -0.98 9.68 0.34
N GLU A 51 -0.25 8.77 0.96
CA GLU A 51 -0.55 7.34 0.91
C GLU A 51 -1.02 6.85 2.28
N PHE A 52 -2.26 6.36 2.33
CA PHE A 52 -2.88 5.84 3.54
C PHE A 52 -2.68 4.33 3.64
N PHE A 53 -2.32 3.86 4.84
CA PHE A 53 -2.22 2.44 5.18
C PHE A 53 -3.11 2.12 6.39
N LEU A 54 -3.84 1.01 6.31
CA LEU A 54 -4.47 0.31 7.43
C LEU A 54 -4.02 -1.15 7.42
N VAL A 55 -3.48 -1.64 8.53
CA VAL A 55 -3.11 -3.07 8.66
C VAL A 55 -4.33 -3.88 9.08
N LEU A 56 -4.79 -4.79 8.22
CA LEU A 56 -5.94 -5.67 8.47
C LEU A 56 -5.54 -6.91 9.27
N ASP A 57 -4.36 -7.46 8.97
CA ASP A 57 -3.75 -8.58 9.69
C ASP A 57 -2.22 -8.56 9.54
N GLY A 58 -1.50 -9.11 10.52
CA GLY A 58 -0.04 -9.07 10.59
C GLY A 58 0.54 -7.75 11.12
N GLU A 59 1.77 -7.44 10.69
CA GLU A 59 2.50 -6.21 11.02
C GLU A 59 3.14 -5.63 9.76
N LEU A 60 2.96 -4.33 9.53
CA LEU A 60 3.64 -3.59 8.47
C LEU A 60 4.66 -2.65 9.09
N ARG A 61 5.84 -2.58 8.49
CA ARG A 61 6.85 -1.56 8.80
C ARG A 61 7.04 -0.66 7.60
N ILE A 62 7.24 0.63 7.84
CA ILE A 62 7.47 1.60 6.77
C ILE A 62 8.74 2.39 7.11
N ALA A 63 9.78 2.16 6.33
CA ALA A 63 10.97 3.00 6.36
C ALA A 63 10.68 4.30 5.61
N LEU A 64 11.10 5.44 6.16
CA LEU A 64 10.80 6.79 5.69
C LEU A 64 12.11 7.57 5.59
N ARG A 65 12.25 8.36 4.54
CA ARG A 65 13.31 9.37 4.38
C ARG A 65 12.67 10.74 4.53
N ASP A 66 12.52 11.19 5.77
CA ASP A 66 11.95 12.50 6.10
C ASP A 66 12.83 13.26 7.12
N GLY A 67 12.81 14.59 7.02
CA GLY A 67 13.63 15.48 7.85
C GLY A 67 14.58 16.37 7.06
N ALA A 68 14.99 17.50 7.66
CA ALA A 68 15.81 18.53 7.02
C ALA A 68 17.17 18.02 6.49
N ASP A 69 17.68 16.94 7.11
CA ASP A 69 18.98 16.35 6.79
C ASP A 69 18.85 15.03 6.00
N GLY A 70 17.63 14.64 5.58
CA GLY A 70 17.40 13.40 4.84
C GLY A 70 17.60 12.11 5.66
N GLY A 71 17.42 12.19 6.98
CA GLY A 71 17.53 11.04 7.88
C GLY A 71 16.52 9.94 7.55
N GLN A 72 16.87 8.69 7.89
CA GLN A 72 15.95 7.57 7.81
C GLN A 72 15.34 7.27 9.17
N ARG A 73 14.02 7.09 9.21
CA ARG A 73 13.30 6.58 10.37
C ARG A 73 12.34 5.47 9.95
N GLU A 74 11.76 4.81 10.94
CA GLU A 74 10.79 3.74 10.72
C GLU A 74 9.54 3.97 11.57
N VAL A 75 8.40 3.52 11.03
CA VAL A 75 7.17 3.32 11.79
C VAL A 75 6.73 1.86 11.70
N THR A 76 6.23 1.35 12.82
CA THR A 76 5.69 -0.02 12.92
C THR A 76 4.18 0.07 13.14
N LEU A 77 3.42 -0.58 12.26
CA LEU A 77 1.98 -0.65 12.31
C LEU A 77 1.56 -2.09 12.68
N PRO A 78 1.11 -2.33 13.93
CA PRO A 78 0.46 -3.59 14.26
C PRO A 78 -0.93 -3.66 13.62
N ARG A 79 -1.55 -4.85 13.64
CA ARG A 79 -2.95 -5.04 13.24
C ARG A 79 -3.89 -3.98 13.83
N GLY A 80 -4.72 -3.39 12.98
CA GLY A 80 -5.68 -2.35 13.33
C GLY A 80 -5.11 -0.93 13.39
N ALA A 81 -3.80 -0.76 13.20
CA ALA A 81 -3.18 0.56 13.14
C ALA A 81 -3.29 1.18 11.75
N VAL A 82 -3.31 2.52 11.73
CA VAL A 82 -3.30 3.34 10.52
C VAL A 82 -2.09 4.26 10.49
N PHE A 83 -1.60 4.58 9.31
CA PHE A 83 -0.57 5.59 9.11
C PHE A 83 -0.75 6.25 7.74
N VAL A 84 -0.33 7.51 7.62
CA VAL A 84 -0.30 8.23 6.35
C VAL A 84 1.14 8.63 6.07
N VAL A 85 1.65 8.24 4.90
CA VAL A 85 2.89 8.77 4.36
C VAL A 85 2.56 10.07 3.61
N PRO A 86 3.10 11.23 4.03
CA PRO A 86 2.85 12.48 3.33
C PRO A 86 3.43 12.44 1.91
N ARG A 87 2.74 13.10 0.97
CA ARG A 87 3.21 13.27 -0.40
C ARG A 87 4.63 13.84 -0.45
N GLY A 88 5.40 13.35 -1.40
CA GLY A 88 6.81 13.70 -1.62
C GLY A 88 7.78 12.96 -0.70
N VAL A 89 7.31 12.28 0.36
CA VAL A 89 8.18 11.51 1.24
C VAL A 89 8.53 10.18 0.60
N ALA A 90 9.84 9.95 0.40
CA ALA A 90 10.33 8.66 -0.05
C ALA A 90 10.21 7.64 1.09
N HIS A 91 9.62 6.49 0.78
CA HIS A 91 9.32 5.48 1.77
C HIS A 91 9.39 4.07 1.17
N ARG A 92 9.47 3.06 2.03
CA ARG A 92 9.53 1.65 1.65
C ARG A 92 8.77 0.81 2.69
N PRO A 93 7.54 0.37 2.37
CA PRO A 93 6.82 -0.61 3.17
C PRO A 93 7.50 -1.98 3.12
N TYR A 94 7.47 -2.72 4.21
CA TYR A 94 7.95 -4.09 4.28
C TYR A 94 7.28 -4.86 5.43
N ALA A 95 7.12 -6.18 5.26
CA ALA A 95 6.48 -7.06 6.22
C ALA A 95 7.24 -8.40 6.29
N PRO A 96 8.16 -8.58 7.26
CA PRO A 96 9.00 -9.78 7.34
C PRO A 96 8.19 -11.09 7.44
N ASP A 97 7.15 -11.09 8.27
CA ASP A 97 6.29 -12.26 8.52
C ASP A 97 5.00 -12.24 7.66
N GLY A 98 4.88 -11.26 6.78
CA GLY A 98 3.71 -11.00 5.96
C GLY A 98 2.60 -10.21 6.66
N ALA A 99 1.77 -9.53 5.87
CA ALA A 99 0.61 -8.80 6.33
C ALA A 99 -0.46 -8.71 5.23
N SER A 100 -1.66 -8.32 5.63
CA SER A 100 -2.68 -7.81 4.71
C SER A 100 -3.02 -6.38 5.06
N ILE A 101 -3.11 -5.53 4.03
CA ILE A 101 -3.25 -4.09 4.19
C ILE A 101 -4.39 -3.57 3.33
N LEU A 102 -4.98 -2.47 3.77
CA LEU A 102 -5.85 -1.63 2.99
C LEU A 102 -5.13 -0.31 2.70
N MET A 103 -5.22 0.14 1.45
CA MET A 103 -4.78 1.46 1.04
C MET A 103 -5.97 2.27 0.50
N PHE A 104 -5.87 3.59 0.61
CA PHE A 104 -6.90 4.51 0.12
C PHE A 104 -6.24 5.68 -0.59
N GLU A 105 -6.40 5.72 -1.91
CA GLU A 105 -5.61 6.58 -2.81
C GLU A 105 -6.47 7.06 -3.98
N PRO A 106 -6.13 8.19 -4.63
CA PRO A 106 -6.76 8.59 -5.88
C PRO A 106 -6.71 7.48 -6.93
N SER A 107 -7.81 7.31 -7.68
CA SER A 107 -7.88 6.33 -8.76
C SER A 107 -6.80 6.61 -9.82
N GLY A 108 -6.11 5.54 -10.25
CA GLY A 108 -4.99 5.67 -11.18
C GLY A 108 -3.62 5.90 -10.52
N THR A 109 -3.55 6.05 -9.19
CA THR A 109 -2.27 6.10 -8.47
C THR A 109 -1.47 4.82 -8.71
N SER A 110 -0.21 4.96 -9.15
CA SER A 110 0.74 3.86 -9.35
C SER A 110 1.16 3.25 -8.01
N SER A 111 1.12 1.92 -7.87
CA SER A 111 1.54 1.18 -6.67
C SER A 111 3.03 1.33 -6.34
N VAL A 112 3.83 1.82 -7.30
CA VAL A 112 5.25 2.10 -7.12
C VAL A 112 5.54 3.61 -7.13
N GLY A 113 4.52 4.46 -6.98
CA GLY A 113 4.68 5.91 -6.96
C GLY A 113 5.12 6.55 -8.28
N ASP A 114 5.38 7.86 -8.22
CA ASP A 114 5.84 8.68 -9.36
C ASP A 114 7.36 8.60 -9.54
N ARG A 115 8.07 8.31 -8.44
CA ARG A 115 9.52 8.04 -8.44
C ARG A 115 9.78 6.80 -7.60
N HIS A 116 10.59 5.89 -8.13
CA HIS A 116 10.95 4.66 -7.45
C HIS A 116 12.32 4.13 -7.91
N ASP A 117 12.90 3.28 -7.08
CA ASP A 117 14.04 2.45 -7.46
C ASP A 117 13.62 1.39 -8.50
N ALA A 118 14.55 0.57 -9.00
CA ALA A 118 14.22 -0.52 -9.91
C ALA A 118 13.18 -1.47 -9.29
N VAL A 119 12.08 -1.73 -10.01
CA VAL A 119 11.00 -2.59 -9.53
C VAL A 119 11.45 -4.05 -9.58
N PRO A 120 11.51 -4.76 -8.44
CA PRO A 120 11.90 -6.17 -8.43
C PRO A 120 10.75 -7.05 -8.95
N GLY A 121 11.07 -8.24 -9.46
CA GLY A 121 10.09 -9.12 -10.11
C GLY A 121 8.96 -9.65 -9.19
N HIS A 122 9.07 -9.47 -7.87
CA HIS A 122 8.04 -9.84 -6.89
C HIS A 122 7.09 -8.69 -6.53
N VAL A 123 7.33 -7.48 -7.05
CA VAL A 123 6.46 -6.30 -6.88
C VAL A 123 5.70 -6.07 -8.17
N ASP A 124 4.38 -5.90 -8.07
CA ASP A 124 3.51 -5.65 -9.20
C ASP A 124 3.28 -4.14 -9.38
N ALA A 125 3.91 -3.57 -10.41
CA ALA A 125 3.73 -2.17 -10.79
C ALA A 125 2.41 -2.01 -11.56
N THR A 126 1.41 -1.44 -10.89
CA THR A 126 0.04 -1.35 -11.39
C THR A 126 -0.66 -0.13 -10.81
N THR A 127 -1.79 0.26 -11.39
CA THR A 127 -2.71 1.24 -10.78
C THR A 127 -3.83 0.54 -9.99
N GLY A 128 -3.64 -0.73 -9.64
CA GLY A 128 -4.62 -1.59 -9.01
C GLY A 128 -5.37 -2.46 -10.04
N HIS A 129 -5.57 -3.74 -9.68
CA HIS A 129 -6.40 -4.66 -10.45
C HIS A 129 -7.83 -4.65 -9.89
N ARG A 130 -8.83 -4.84 -10.74
CA ARG A 130 -10.19 -5.05 -10.23
C ARG A 130 -10.25 -6.40 -9.50
N LEU A 131 -10.94 -6.41 -8.35
CA LEU A 131 -11.19 -7.62 -7.57
C LEU A 131 -12.07 -8.63 -8.35
#